data_AF-A0A397A165-F1
#
_entry.id   AF-A0A397A165-F1
#
_cell.length_a   1.000
_cell.length_b   1.000
_cell.length_c   1.000
_cell.angle_alpha   90.00
_cell.angle_beta   90.00
_cell.angle_gamma   90.00
#
_symmetry.space_group_name_H-M   'P 1'
#
loop_
_entity.id
_entity.type
_entity.pdbx_description
1 polymer ?
#
loop_
_entity_poly.entity_id
_entity_poly.type
_entity_poly.pdbx_seq_one_letter_code
_entity_poly.pdbx_strand_id
1 'polypeptide(L)'
;MDETPLHTIFAFLPRFPAHPAIQYTSCLVISRYAEWLAGAGAAYLASLLTFVDATVTMSATRHDYHDWQVPTAVAAALRGLCLDCWAHVGRDLMQYYGQLQASDALDVEDQVILLEGICKGVSVGDPHLIVPALEALVAPIAQRMNGILTAASSTAAPPSAGGILKDLLRLMCIFDHTSSSSNGQQQHPLVALSEQLFPLFQQTLHVFGSNFDVVERCCRCFKRMLRLPAMVVMVPTLSQMLVQSYAAVPQSSYLYCANQIVKNFASSASSNDLIPVLDHLFTQLSHTTFTVLSQSLVDHPDIVEEYFYLVERYVRSLPGLTVPLLPSILQVHTIDY
;
A
#
# COMPACT_ATOMS: atom_id res chain seq x y z
N MET A 1 -32.68 -9.36 -29.17
CA MET A 1 -31.48 -9.57 -28.33
C MET A 1 -30.37 -9.91 -29.31
N ASP A 2 -29.27 -9.17 -29.31
CA ASP A 2 -28.13 -9.55 -30.16
C ASP A 2 -27.73 -10.98 -29.80
N GLU A 3 -27.85 -11.91 -30.75
CA GLU A 3 -27.51 -13.33 -30.58
C GLU A 3 -25.99 -13.51 -30.53
N THR A 4 -25.34 -12.87 -29.56
CA THR A 4 -23.93 -13.09 -29.29
C THR A 4 -23.78 -14.41 -28.53
N PRO A 5 -22.83 -15.29 -28.91
CA PRO A 5 -22.55 -16.53 -28.18
C PRO A 5 -22.24 -16.32 -26.69
N LEU A 6 -21.87 -15.10 -26.30
CA LEU A 6 -21.60 -14.70 -24.92
C LEU A 6 -22.82 -14.89 -24.02
N HIS A 7 -24.04 -14.60 -24.48
CA HIS A 7 -25.25 -14.85 -23.70
C HIS A 7 -25.39 -16.33 -23.32
N THR A 8 -25.11 -17.23 -24.28
CA THR A 8 -25.12 -18.67 -24.03
C THR A 8 -24.03 -19.07 -23.04
N ILE A 9 -22.79 -18.58 -23.24
CA ILE A 9 -21.67 -18.88 -22.35
C ILE A 9 -21.98 -18.47 -20.90
N PHE A 10 -22.39 -17.21 -20.67
CA PHE A 10 -22.66 -16.72 -19.32
C PHE A 10 -23.93 -17.29 -18.68
N ALA A 11 -24.91 -17.74 -19.47
CA ALA A 11 -26.06 -18.48 -18.96
C ALA A 11 -25.68 -19.88 -18.42
N PHE A 12 -24.68 -20.53 -19.02
CA PHE A 12 -24.25 -21.88 -18.61
C PHE A 12 -23.04 -21.90 -17.67
N LEU A 13 -22.23 -20.84 -17.64
CA LEU A 13 -20.99 -20.78 -16.83
C LEU A 13 -21.21 -21.15 -15.35
N PRO A 14 -22.24 -20.66 -14.64
CA PRO A 14 -22.48 -21.07 -13.25
C PRO A 14 -22.72 -22.57 -13.03
N ARG A 15 -23.02 -23.31 -14.11
CA ARG A 15 -23.30 -24.76 -14.11
C ARG A 15 -22.10 -25.60 -14.53
N PHE A 16 -20.95 -24.98 -14.79
CA PHE A 16 -19.75 -25.71 -15.18
C PHE A 16 -19.24 -26.61 -14.05
N PRO A 17 -18.62 -27.76 -14.37
CA PRO A 17 -18.14 -28.69 -13.36
C PRO A 17 -17.13 -28.05 -12.41
N ALA A 18 -17.13 -28.51 -11.15
CA ALA A 18 -16.21 -28.07 -10.10
C ALA A 18 -14.80 -28.71 -10.23
N HIS A 19 -14.26 -28.70 -11.44
CA HIS A 19 -12.89 -29.09 -11.74
C HIS A 19 -11.97 -27.85 -11.66
N PRO A 20 -10.78 -27.91 -11.01
CA PRO A 20 -9.94 -26.74 -10.78
C PRO A 20 -9.64 -25.93 -12.04
N ALA A 21 -9.21 -26.60 -13.12
CA ALA A 21 -8.93 -25.96 -14.41
C ALA A 21 -10.15 -25.22 -14.99
N ILE A 22 -11.35 -25.80 -14.86
CA ILE A 22 -12.58 -25.20 -15.40
C ILE A 22 -12.96 -23.97 -14.58
N GLN A 23 -12.88 -24.06 -13.26
CA GLN A 23 -13.18 -22.96 -12.34
C GLN A 23 -12.21 -21.80 -12.54
N TYR A 24 -10.91 -22.10 -12.59
CA TYR A 24 -9.85 -21.13 -12.93
C TYR A 24 -10.17 -20.38 -14.22
N THR A 25 -10.39 -21.11 -15.32
CA THR A 25 -10.70 -20.50 -16.62
C THR A 25 -12.00 -19.71 -16.58
N SER A 26 -13.03 -20.19 -15.87
CA SER A 26 -14.31 -19.50 -15.74
C SER A 26 -14.17 -18.15 -15.06
N CYS A 27 -13.40 -18.07 -13.97
CA CYS A 27 -13.11 -16.82 -13.29
C CYS A 27 -12.34 -15.85 -14.21
N LEU A 28 -11.36 -16.34 -14.97
CA LEU A 28 -10.66 -15.51 -15.95
C LEU A 28 -11.58 -15.00 -17.07
N VAL A 29 -12.52 -15.82 -17.54
CA VAL A 29 -13.53 -15.41 -18.52
C VAL A 29 -14.41 -14.30 -17.93
N ILE A 30 -14.87 -14.43 -16.69
CA ILE A 30 -15.63 -13.36 -16.02
C ILE A 30 -14.81 -12.06 -15.99
N SER A 31 -13.54 -12.13 -15.58
CA SER A 31 -12.64 -10.97 -15.52
C SER A 31 -12.46 -10.29 -16.87
N ARG A 32 -12.23 -11.07 -17.95
CA ARG A 32 -11.92 -10.55 -19.29
C ARG A 32 -13.11 -9.95 -20.02
N TYR A 33 -14.32 -10.33 -19.65
CA TYR A 33 -15.56 -9.85 -20.28
C TYR A 33 -16.37 -8.94 -19.35
N ALA A 34 -15.76 -8.42 -18.28
CA ALA A 34 -16.43 -7.56 -17.31
C ALA A 34 -17.04 -6.29 -17.97
N GLU A 35 -16.37 -5.67 -18.93
CA GLU A 35 -16.92 -4.57 -19.74
C GLU A 35 -18.24 -4.96 -20.46
N TRP A 36 -18.28 -6.15 -21.08
CA TRP A 36 -19.50 -6.64 -21.73
C TRP A 36 -20.60 -6.96 -20.70
N LEU A 37 -20.21 -7.51 -19.54
CA LEU A 37 -21.11 -7.79 -18.42
C LEU A 37 -21.69 -6.51 -17.81
N ALA A 38 -21.00 -5.38 -17.85
CA ALA A 38 -21.52 -4.09 -17.40
C ALA A 38 -22.67 -3.58 -18.29
N GLY A 39 -22.68 -3.94 -19.57
CA GLY A 39 -23.73 -3.58 -20.53
C GLY A 39 -24.73 -4.71 -20.77
N ALA A 40 -24.55 -5.40 -21.90
CA ALA A 40 -25.49 -6.42 -22.39
C ALA A 40 -25.62 -7.64 -21.46
N GLY A 41 -24.58 -7.92 -20.64
CA GLY A 41 -24.54 -9.07 -19.74
C GLY A 41 -25.01 -8.80 -18.31
N ALA A 42 -25.53 -7.62 -17.98
CA ALA A 42 -25.79 -7.22 -16.59
C ALA A 42 -26.73 -8.18 -15.83
N ALA A 43 -27.67 -8.82 -16.54
CA ALA A 43 -28.60 -9.79 -15.96
C ALA A 43 -27.92 -11.04 -15.37
N TYR A 44 -26.69 -11.36 -15.79
CA TYR A 44 -25.95 -12.53 -15.30
C TYR A 44 -25.14 -12.24 -14.04
N LEU A 45 -24.88 -10.97 -13.71
CA LEU A 45 -23.96 -10.58 -12.62
C LEU A 45 -24.28 -11.27 -11.29
N ALA A 46 -25.56 -11.29 -10.89
CA ALA A 46 -25.97 -11.94 -9.64
C ALA A 46 -25.58 -13.43 -9.62
N SER A 47 -25.85 -14.17 -10.70
CA SER A 47 -25.50 -15.59 -10.81
C SER A 47 -23.99 -15.83 -10.85
N LEU A 48 -23.23 -14.91 -11.45
CA LEU A 48 -21.77 -14.99 -11.51
C LEU A 48 -21.15 -14.70 -10.15
N LEU A 49 -21.70 -13.77 -9.36
CA LEU A 49 -21.25 -13.51 -8.00
C LEU A 49 -21.50 -14.74 -7.10
N THR A 50 -22.65 -15.39 -7.21
CA THR A 50 -22.92 -16.66 -6.50
C THR A 50 -21.96 -17.76 -6.92
N PHE A 51 -21.64 -17.85 -8.21
CA PHE A 51 -20.65 -18.79 -8.72
C PHE A 51 -19.26 -18.52 -8.10
N VAL A 52 -18.79 -17.28 -8.15
CA VAL A 52 -17.48 -16.89 -7.61
C VAL A 52 -17.39 -17.13 -6.11
N ASP A 53 -18.46 -16.85 -5.35
CA ASP A 53 -18.53 -17.12 -3.91
C ASP A 53 -18.46 -18.62 -3.59
N ALA A 54 -19.15 -19.45 -4.37
CA ALA A 54 -19.02 -20.90 -4.24
C ALA A 54 -17.59 -21.36 -4.57
N THR A 55 -16.97 -20.81 -5.61
CA THR A 55 -15.60 -21.17 -6.02
C THR A 55 -14.58 -20.84 -4.93
N VAL A 56 -14.68 -19.67 -4.29
CA VAL A 56 -13.75 -19.28 -3.20
C VAL A 56 -13.96 -20.08 -1.92
N THR A 57 -15.22 -20.40 -1.61
CA THR A 57 -15.55 -21.26 -0.46
C THR A 57 -14.97 -22.67 -0.67
N MET A 58 -15.03 -23.18 -1.90
CA MET A 58 -14.42 -24.47 -2.23
C MET A 58 -12.89 -24.43 -2.16
N SER A 59 -12.23 -23.34 -2.58
CA SER A 59 -10.77 -23.27 -2.51
C SER A 59 -10.23 -23.38 -1.10
N ALA A 60 -10.95 -22.87 -0.09
CA ALA A 60 -10.53 -22.95 1.31
C ALA A 60 -10.28 -24.38 1.84
N THR A 61 -10.86 -25.40 1.18
CA THR A 61 -10.72 -26.82 1.60
C THR A 61 -10.00 -27.69 0.59
N ARG A 62 -9.67 -27.16 -0.60
CA ARG A 62 -9.20 -27.94 -1.75
C ARG A 62 -7.79 -27.54 -2.17
N HIS A 63 -6.81 -28.38 -1.85
CA HIS A 63 -5.42 -28.16 -2.24
C HIS A 63 -5.24 -28.06 -3.77
N ASP A 64 -5.98 -28.87 -4.53
CA ASP A 64 -5.91 -28.86 -5.99
C ASP A 64 -6.38 -27.54 -6.62
N TYR A 65 -7.17 -26.73 -5.89
CA TYR A 65 -7.53 -25.37 -6.31
C TYR A 65 -6.37 -24.39 -6.11
N HIS A 66 -5.57 -24.56 -5.06
CA HIS A 66 -4.37 -23.75 -4.84
C HIS A 66 -3.30 -24.05 -5.89
N ASP A 67 -3.08 -25.33 -6.23
CA ASP A 67 -2.12 -25.73 -7.27
C ASP A 67 -2.46 -25.10 -8.64
N TRP A 68 -3.75 -24.93 -8.92
CA TRP A 68 -4.26 -24.27 -10.13
C TRP A 68 -4.42 -22.75 -10.01
N GLN A 69 -4.09 -22.16 -8.86
CA GLN A 69 -4.26 -20.72 -8.59
C GLN A 69 -5.71 -20.23 -8.77
N VAL A 70 -6.68 -21.07 -8.43
CA VAL A 70 -8.11 -20.71 -8.47
C VAL A 70 -8.43 -19.51 -7.56
N PRO A 71 -7.91 -19.40 -6.32
CA PRO A 71 -8.09 -18.21 -5.48
C PRO A 71 -7.69 -16.89 -6.18
N THR A 72 -6.53 -16.88 -6.84
CA THR A 72 -6.03 -15.74 -7.60
C THR A 72 -6.93 -15.42 -8.80
N ALA A 73 -7.44 -16.44 -9.50
CA ALA A 73 -8.39 -16.23 -10.59
C ALA A 73 -9.73 -15.65 -10.10
N VAL A 74 -10.21 -16.10 -8.93
CA VAL A 74 -11.38 -15.50 -8.26
C VAL A 74 -11.13 -14.03 -7.95
N ALA A 75 -10.00 -13.69 -7.33
CA ALA A 75 -9.67 -12.31 -7.04
C ALA A 75 -9.58 -11.46 -8.31
N ALA A 76 -9.03 -12.00 -9.41
CA ALA A 76 -9.00 -11.33 -10.71
C ALA A 76 -10.40 -11.13 -11.32
N ALA A 77 -11.32 -12.09 -11.15
CA ALA A 77 -12.71 -11.97 -11.57
C ALA A 77 -13.40 -10.84 -10.82
N LEU A 78 -13.34 -10.85 -9.47
CA LEU A 78 -13.95 -9.83 -8.63
C LEU A 78 -13.34 -8.44 -8.90
N ARG A 79 -12.01 -8.35 -9.08
CA ARG A 79 -11.34 -7.13 -9.50
C ARG A 79 -11.87 -6.61 -10.83
N GLY A 80 -12.00 -7.47 -11.85
CA GLY A 80 -12.56 -7.08 -13.16
C GLY A 80 -13.98 -6.53 -13.03
N LEU A 81 -14.83 -7.19 -12.24
CA LEU A 81 -16.18 -6.72 -11.94
C LEU A 81 -16.19 -5.37 -11.19
N CYS A 82 -15.26 -5.13 -10.27
CA CYS A 82 -15.13 -3.82 -9.62
C CYS A 82 -14.75 -2.71 -10.62
N LEU A 83 -13.90 -3.01 -11.61
CA LEU A 83 -13.43 -2.02 -12.57
C LEU A 83 -14.53 -1.62 -13.55
N ASP A 84 -15.21 -2.60 -14.15
CA ASP A 84 -16.14 -2.33 -15.25
C ASP A 84 -17.61 -2.31 -14.81
N CYS A 85 -17.96 -3.02 -13.72
CA CYS A 85 -19.34 -3.16 -13.25
C CYS A 85 -19.61 -2.39 -11.94
N TRP A 86 -18.78 -1.41 -11.57
CA TRP A 86 -18.88 -0.71 -10.27
C TRP A 86 -20.30 -0.22 -9.93
N ALA A 87 -20.99 0.37 -10.91
CA ALA A 87 -22.36 0.88 -10.73
C ALA A 87 -23.38 -0.20 -10.34
N HIS A 88 -23.11 -1.46 -10.69
CA HIS A 88 -23.99 -2.59 -10.43
C HIS A 88 -23.61 -3.35 -9.14
N VAL A 89 -22.32 -3.52 -8.88
CA VAL A 89 -21.85 -4.47 -7.84
C VAL A 89 -20.94 -3.83 -6.77
N GLY A 90 -20.58 -2.56 -6.90
CA GLY A 90 -19.54 -1.94 -6.06
C GLY A 90 -19.84 -1.99 -4.55
N ARG A 91 -21.09 -1.69 -4.16
CA ARG A 91 -21.51 -1.76 -2.75
C ARG A 91 -21.41 -3.18 -2.19
N ASP A 92 -21.93 -4.15 -2.93
CA ASP A 92 -21.98 -5.54 -2.49
C ASP A 92 -20.57 -6.14 -2.41
N LEU A 93 -19.70 -5.81 -3.37
CA LEU A 93 -18.30 -6.25 -3.38
C LEU A 93 -17.48 -5.62 -2.25
N MET A 94 -17.74 -4.38 -1.86
CA MET A 94 -17.11 -3.80 -0.66
C MET A 94 -17.50 -4.54 0.62
N GLN A 95 -18.79 -4.85 0.78
CA GLN A 95 -19.27 -5.63 1.94
C GLN A 95 -18.68 -7.04 1.93
N TYR A 96 -18.66 -7.68 0.76
CA TYR A 96 -18.11 -9.02 0.57
C TYR A 96 -16.61 -9.07 0.90
N TYR A 97 -15.84 -8.07 0.45
CA TYR A 97 -14.44 -7.95 0.81
C TYR A 97 -14.20 -7.88 2.32
N GLY A 98 -15.06 -7.16 3.06
CA GLY A 98 -15.01 -7.14 4.53
C GLY A 98 -15.18 -8.52 5.16
N GLN A 99 -16.02 -9.39 4.58
CA GLN A 99 -16.19 -10.77 5.02
C GLN A 99 -14.97 -11.62 4.67
N LEU A 100 -14.45 -11.49 3.46
CA LEU A 100 -13.26 -12.20 3.00
C LEU A 100 -12.02 -11.86 3.86
N GLN A 101 -11.86 -10.60 4.25
CA GLN A 101 -10.77 -10.18 5.14
C GLN A 101 -10.79 -10.89 6.50
N ALA A 102 -11.97 -11.24 7.00
CA ALA A 102 -12.17 -11.92 8.28
C ALA A 102 -12.08 -13.45 8.15
N SER A 103 -11.95 -13.96 6.92
CA SER A 103 -11.90 -15.39 6.61
C SER A 103 -10.50 -15.81 6.14
N ASP A 104 -10.22 -17.11 6.20
CA ASP A 104 -9.03 -17.72 5.59
C ASP A 104 -9.30 -18.20 4.15
N ALA A 105 -10.34 -17.68 3.49
CA ALA A 105 -10.73 -18.13 2.15
C ALA A 105 -9.80 -17.63 1.03
N LEU A 106 -9.13 -16.49 1.25
CA LEU A 106 -8.13 -15.90 0.36
C LEU A 106 -6.92 -15.43 1.15
N ASP A 107 -5.73 -15.70 0.63
CA ASP A 107 -4.50 -15.14 1.17
C ASP A 107 -4.44 -13.62 0.94
N VAL A 108 -3.55 -12.93 1.67
CA VAL A 108 -3.49 -11.46 1.62
C VAL A 108 -3.16 -10.96 0.21
N GLU A 109 -2.33 -11.69 -0.52
CA GLU A 109 -1.92 -11.38 -1.88
C GLU A 109 -3.14 -11.34 -2.82
N ASP A 110 -4.03 -12.33 -2.73
CA ASP A 110 -5.27 -12.38 -3.51
C ASP A 110 -6.29 -11.35 -3.03
N GLN A 111 -6.40 -11.14 -1.72
CA GLN A 111 -7.25 -10.08 -1.17
C GLN A 111 -6.86 -8.68 -1.70
N VAL A 112 -5.57 -8.43 -1.89
CA VAL A 112 -5.05 -7.16 -2.40
C VAL A 112 -5.40 -6.95 -3.88
N ILE A 113 -5.50 -8.02 -4.68
CA ILE A 113 -5.99 -7.95 -6.08
C ILE A 113 -7.44 -7.45 -6.10
N LEU A 114 -8.31 -7.99 -5.24
CA LEU A 114 -9.68 -7.50 -5.13
C LEU A 114 -9.73 -6.06 -4.59
N LEU A 115 -8.94 -5.76 -3.55
CA LEU A 115 -8.85 -4.42 -2.97
C LEU A 115 -8.44 -3.37 -4.01
N GLU A 116 -7.51 -3.68 -4.91
CA GLU A 116 -7.16 -2.80 -6.03
C GLU A 116 -8.38 -2.44 -6.87
N GLY A 117 -9.20 -3.44 -7.22
CA GLY A 117 -10.44 -3.24 -7.97
C GLY A 117 -11.41 -2.33 -7.22
N ILE A 118 -11.58 -2.56 -5.92
CA ILE A 118 -12.43 -1.72 -5.06
C ILE A 118 -11.92 -0.29 -5.01
N CYS A 119 -10.63 -0.06 -4.76
CA CYS A 119 -10.04 1.29 -4.69
C CYS A 119 -10.26 2.06 -6.00
N LYS A 120 -10.05 1.40 -7.15
CA LYS A 120 -10.29 2.00 -8.47
C LYS A 120 -11.76 2.28 -8.72
N GLY A 121 -12.64 1.35 -8.36
CA GLY A 121 -14.09 1.53 -8.48
C GLY A 121 -14.60 2.69 -7.63
N VAL A 122 -14.19 2.78 -6.36
CA VAL A 122 -14.48 3.92 -5.47
C VAL A 122 -14.04 5.24 -6.09
N SER A 123 -12.88 5.25 -6.74
CA SER A 123 -12.30 6.45 -7.35
C SER A 123 -13.05 6.97 -8.57
N VAL A 124 -13.78 6.10 -9.28
CA VAL A 124 -14.59 6.45 -10.46
C VAL A 124 -16.07 6.63 -10.10
N GLY A 125 -16.49 6.10 -8.96
CA GLY A 125 -17.85 6.21 -8.44
C GLY A 125 -18.20 7.62 -7.93
N ASP A 126 -19.21 7.68 -7.05
CA ASP A 126 -19.66 8.94 -6.45
C ASP A 126 -18.56 9.53 -5.54
N PRO A 127 -18.07 10.76 -5.83
CA PRO A 127 -17.06 11.43 -5.00
C PRO A 127 -17.46 11.58 -3.53
N HIS A 128 -18.76 11.67 -3.22
CA HIS A 128 -19.24 11.79 -1.85
C HIS A 128 -19.05 10.49 -1.04
N LEU A 129 -18.88 9.35 -1.71
CA LEU A 129 -18.71 8.04 -1.08
C LEU A 129 -17.24 7.66 -0.86
N ILE A 130 -16.28 8.43 -1.40
CA ILE A 130 -14.85 8.13 -1.26
C ILE A 130 -14.42 8.10 0.21
N VAL A 131 -14.78 9.12 1.00
CA VAL A 131 -14.39 9.19 2.42
C VAL A 131 -15.02 8.05 3.23
N PRO A 132 -16.34 7.81 3.19
CA PRO A 132 -16.95 6.66 3.86
C PRO A 132 -16.36 5.30 3.43
N ALA A 133 -16.03 5.14 2.14
CA ALA A 133 -15.43 3.91 1.64
C ALA A 133 -14.02 3.71 2.20
N LEU A 134 -13.18 4.76 2.22
CA LEU A 134 -11.85 4.70 2.81
C LEU A 134 -11.90 4.35 4.31
N GLU A 135 -12.82 4.98 5.06
CA GLU A 135 -13.03 4.65 6.47
C GLU A 135 -13.42 3.18 6.66
N ALA A 136 -14.35 2.67 5.86
CA ALA A 136 -14.79 1.28 5.93
C ALA A 136 -13.66 0.29 5.59
N LEU A 137 -12.80 0.61 4.61
CA LEU A 137 -11.69 -0.24 4.20
C LEU A 137 -10.54 -0.24 5.23
N VAL A 138 -10.30 0.90 5.87
CA VAL A 138 -9.16 1.09 6.78
C VAL A 138 -9.49 0.72 8.23
N ALA A 139 -10.72 0.91 8.69
CA ALA A 139 -11.12 0.57 10.06
C ALA A 139 -10.70 -0.86 10.49
N PRO A 140 -10.99 -1.94 9.74
CA PRO A 140 -10.58 -3.28 10.14
C PRO A 140 -9.04 -3.47 10.13
N ILE A 141 -8.33 -2.78 9.25
CA ILE A 141 -6.85 -2.80 9.19
C ILE A 141 -6.28 -2.17 10.47
N ALA A 142 -6.75 -0.96 10.81
CA ALA A 142 -6.30 -0.23 11.99
C ALA A 142 -6.62 -0.99 13.29
N GLN A 143 -7.79 -1.63 13.37
CA GLN A 143 -8.18 -2.44 14.53
C GLN A 143 -7.25 -3.64 14.72
N ARG A 144 -6.93 -4.40 13.67
CA ARG A 144 -6.02 -5.54 13.75
C ARG A 144 -4.60 -5.12 14.14
N MET A 145 -4.07 -4.08 13.49
CA MET A 145 -2.74 -3.56 13.83
C MET A 145 -2.68 -3.09 15.29
N ASN A 146 -3.66 -2.32 15.77
CA ASN A 146 -3.72 -1.89 17.17
C ASN A 146 -3.82 -3.07 18.15
N GLY A 147 -4.57 -4.11 17.82
CA GLY A 147 -4.64 -5.34 18.61
C GLY A 147 -3.27 -6.00 18.77
N ILE A 148 -2.51 -6.13 17.67
CA ILE A 148 -1.15 -6.69 17.68
C ILE A 148 -0.20 -5.80 18.51
N LEU A 149 -0.24 -4.48 18.32
CA LEU A 149 0.63 -3.53 19.03
C LEU A 149 0.35 -3.48 20.54
N THR A 150 -0.91 -3.64 20.93
CA THR A 150 -1.30 -3.72 22.34
C THR A 150 -0.84 -5.03 22.98
N ALA A 151 -0.95 -6.15 22.27
CA ALA A 151 -0.46 -7.45 22.74
C ALA A 151 1.07 -7.52 22.83
N ALA A 152 1.77 -6.84 21.92
CA ALA A 152 3.23 -6.71 21.97
C ALA A 152 3.71 -6.03 23.25
N SER A 153 2.96 -5.03 23.73
CA SER A 153 3.31 -4.30 24.96
C SER A 153 3.10 -5.09 26.25
N SER A 154 2.35 -6.21 26.21
CA SER A 154 1.97 -6.99 27.40
C SER A 154 2.67 -8.35 27.52
N THR A 155 3.39 -8.77 26.49
CA THR A 155 4.03 -10.09 26.43
C THR A 155 5.55 -9.97 26.44
N ALA A 156 6.24 -10.90 27.11
CA ALA A 156 7.70 -10.92 27.15
C ALA A 156 8.34 -11.50 25.88
N ALA A 157 7.54 -12.14 25.02
CA ALA A 157 7.99 -12.72 23.76
C ALA A 157 7.91 -11.69 22.62
N PRO A 158 8.84 -11.71 21.65
CA PRO A 158 8.76 -10.81 20.50
C PRO A 158 7.47 -11.07 19.71
N PRO A 159 6.66 -10.04 19.44
CA PRO A 159 5.39 -10.19 18.72
C PRO A 159 5.64 -10.66 17.28
N SER A 160 4.73 -11.49 16.75
CA SER A 160 4.77 -11.86 15.33
C SER A 160 4.47 -10.66 14.45
N ALA A 161 5.39 -10.32 13.56
CA ALA A 161 5.24 -9.24 12.58
C ALA A 161 4.29 -9.60 11.42
N GLY A 162 3.92 -10.88 11.25
CA GLY A 162 3.18 -11.36 10.09
C GLY A 162 1.86 -10.61 9.85
N GLY A 163 1.07 -10.39 10.90
CA GLY A 163 -0.18 -9.63 10.79
C GLY A 163 0.03 -8.17 10.36
N ILE A 164 1.04 -7.51 10.94
CA ILE A 164 1.43 -6.13 10.58
C ILE A 164 1.85 -6.05 9.12
N LEU A 165 2.68 -6.99 8.64
CA LEU A 165 3.15 -7.01 7.25
C LEU A 165 2.00 -7.18 6.25
N LYS A 166 1.02 -8.04 6.57
CA LYS A 166 -0.20 -8.23 5.76
C LYS A 166 -1.04 -6.94 5.72
N ASP A 167 -1.20 -6.26 6.85
CA ASP A 167 -2.00 -5.04 6.93
C ASP A 167 -1.31 -3.83 6.29
N LEU A 168 0.02 -3.71 6.39
CA LEU A 168 0.80 -2.73 5.63
C LEU A 168 0.67 -2.96 4.12
N LEU A 169 0.59 -4.21 3.65
CA LEU A 169 0.34 -4.51 2.23
C LEU A 169 -1.02 -3.99 1.76
N ARG A 170 -2.07 -4.14 2.57
CA ARG A 170 -3.40 -3.57 2.28
C ARG A 170 -3.38 -2.04 2.26
N LEU A 171 -2.69 -1.40 3.22
CA LEU A 171 -2.55 0.06 3.22
C LEU A 171 -1.80 0.58 1.97
N MET A 172 -0.73 -0.09 1.55
CA MET A 172 -0.03 0.26 0.30
C MET A 172 -0.98 0.22 -0.90
N CYS A 173 -1.78 -0.84 -1.02
CA CYS A 173 -2.77 -0.98 -2.10
C CYS A 173 -3.78 0.19 -2.11
N ILE A 174 -4.28 0.59 -0.93
CA ILE A 174 -5.23 1.72 -0.81
C ILE A 174 -4.60 3.01 -1.33
N PHE A 175 -3.36 3.32 -0.91
CA PHE A 175 -2.66 4.52 -1.37
C PHE A 175 -2.20 4.45 -2.83
N ASP A 176 -1.89 3.26 -3.37
CA ASP A 176 -1.47 3.09 -4.76
C ASP A 176 -2.64 3.22 -5.76
N HIS A 177 -3.87 2.88 -5.35
CA HIS A 177 -4.98 2.69 -6.28
C HIS A 177 -6.22 3.53 -6.01
N THR A 178 -6.26 4.29 -4.91
CA THR A 178 -7.32 5.28 -4.71
C THR A 178 -6.89 6.62 -5.29
N SER A 179 -7.66 7.17 -6.21
CA SER A 179 -7.52 8.54 -6.71
C SER A 179 -8.73 9.36 -6.29
N SER A 180 -8.47 10.55 -5.75
CA SER A 180 -9.51 11.51 -5.38
C SER A 180 -9.09 12.90 -5.84
N SER A 181 -10.08 13.72 -6.17
CA SER A 181 -9.90 15.16 -6.33
C SER A 181 -10.33 15.87 -5.06
N SER A 182 -9.79 17.06 -4.79
CA SER A 182 -10.19 17.84 -3.61
C SER A 182 -11.59 18.46 -3.74
N ASN A 183 -12.23 18.46 -4.93
CA ASN A 183 -13.64 18.81 -5.23
C ASN A 183 -14.36 19.81 -4.27
N GLY A 184 -13.69 20.89 -3.85
CA GLY A 184 -14.25 21.87 -2.92
C GLY A 184 -14.33 21.43 -1.44
N GLN A 185 -13.84 20.23 -1.08
CA GLN A 185 -13.57 19.84 0.30
C GLN A 185 -12.39 20.64 0.86
N GLN A 186 -12.45 20.95 2.15
CA GLN A 186 -11.42 21.72 2.86
C GLN A 186 -10.07 20.98 2.90
N GLN A 187 -10.08 19.64 2.83
CA GLN A 187 -8.89 18.79 2.87
C GLN A 187 -9.06 17.58 1.95
N HIS A 188 -7.98 17.17 1.29
CA HIS A 188 -8.00 16.01 0.39
C HIS A 188 -8.16 14.70 1.20
N PRO A 189 -9.05 13.75 0.80
CA PRO A 189 -9.35 12.54 1.57
C PRO A 189 -8.14 11.72 2.00
N LEU A 190 -7.20 11.48 1.09
CA LEU A 190 -5.97 10.75 1.42
C LEU A 190 -5.05 11.48 2.40
N VAL A 191 -5.15 12.82 2.53
CA VAL A 191 -4.44 13.58 3.57
C VAL A 191 -5.06 13.31 4.93
N ALA A 192 -6.38 13.46 5.06
CA ALA A 192 -7.08 13.20 6.31
C ALA A 192 -6.86 11.74 6.77
N LEU A 193 -6.91 10.78 5.84
CA LEU A 193 -6.60 9.39 6.12
C LEU A 193 -5.16 9.19 6.61
N SER A 194 -4.20 9.88 5.97
CA SER A 194 -2.79 9.82 6.36
C SER A 194 -2.56 10.36 7.76
N GLU A 195 -3.20 11.48 8.12
CA GLU A 195 -3.15 12.07 9.46
C GLU A 195 -3.74 11.12 10.51
N GLN A 196 -4.89 10.50 10.21
CA GLN A 196 -5.53 9.53 11.09
C GLN A 196 -4.65 8.28 11.33
N LEU A 197 -3.98 7.78 10.28
CA LEU A 197 -3.13 6.60 10.36
C LEU A 197 -1.73 6.88 10.90
N PHE A 198 -1.29 8.13 10.94
CA PHE A 198 0.08 8.47 11.32
C PHE A 198 0.49 7.96 12.70
N PRO A 199 -0.33 8.10 13.77
CA PRO A 199 0.00 7.54 15.09
C PRO A 199 0.17 6.01 15.08
N LEU A 200 -0.59 5.30 14.22
CA LEU A 200 -0.46 3.85 14.07
C LEU A 200 0.89 3.47 13.47
N PHE A 201 1.37 4.22 12.48
CA PHE A 201 2.72 4.03 11.92
C PHE A 201 3.81 4.33 12.96
N GLN A 202 3.67 5.40 13.74
CA GLN A 202 4.62 5.73 14.80
C GLN A 202 4.72 4.61 15.82
N GLN A 203 3.58 4.10 16.31
CA GLN A 203 3.54 2.98 17.24
C GLN A 203 4.12 1.71 16.63
N THR A 204 3.84 1.45 15.35
CA THR A 204 4.39 0.30 14.63
C THR A 204 5.91 0.35 14.57
N LEU A 205 6.49 1.49 14.20
CA LEU A 205 7.95 1.68 14.16
C LEU A 205 8.58 1.68 15.55
N HIS A 206 7.85 2.11 16.58
CA HIS A 206 8.31 2.02 17.96
C HIS A 206 8.44 0.56 18.43
N VAL A 207 7.42 -0.27 18.17
CA VAL A 207 7.39 -1.67 18.61
C VAL A 207 8.26 -2.58 17.73
N PHE A 208 8.23 -2.37 16.41
CA PHE A 208 8.88 -3.22 15.41
C PHE A 208 10.08 -2.55 14.74
N GLY A 209 10.66 -1.50 15.32
CA GLY A 209 11.74 -0.72 14.70
C GLY A 209 13.03 -1.50 14.43
N SER A 210 13.22 -2.65 15.07
CA SER A 210 14.33 -3.59 14.80
C SER A 210 14.01 -4.64 13.74
N ASN A 211 12.74 -4.75 13.31
CA ASN A 211 12.33 -5.68 12.27
C ASN A 211 12.43 -4.99 10.89
N PHE A 212 13.44 -5.40 10.11
CA PHE A 212 13.72 -4.83 8.79
C PHE A 212 12.51 -4.84 7.85
N ASP A 213 11.79 -5.97 7.77
CA ASP A 213 10.65 -6.09 6.85
C ASP A 213 9.52 -5.11 7.22
N VAL A 214 9.27 -4.89 8.50
CA VAL A 214 8.24 -3.94 8.95
C VAL A 214 8.65 -2.51 8.64
N VAL A 215 9.89 -2.13 8.96
CA VAL A 215 10.43 -0.79 8.67
C VAL A 215 10.39 -0.50 7.16
N GLU A 216 10.86 -1.44 6.35
CA GLU A 216 10.82 -1.34 4.88
C GLU A 216 9.38 -1.19 4.38
N ARG A 217 8.41 -1.96 4.90
CA ARG A 217 6.99 -1.84 4.51
C ARG A 217 6.37 -0.51 4.95
N CYS A 218 6.69 0.00 6.13
CA CYS A 218 6.25 1.34 6.57
C CYS A 218 6.81 2.43 5.65
N CYS A 219 8.13 2.42 5.38
CA CYS A 219 8.77 3.36 4.47
C CYS A 219 8.19 3.26 3.06
N ARG A 220 7.84 2.04 2.63
CA ARG A 220 7.11 1.85 1.38
C ARG A 220 5.74 2.53 1.43
N CYS A 221 4.91 2.33 2.46
CA CYS A 221 3.63 3.06 2.60
C CYS A 221 3.82 4.57 2.47
N PHE A 222 4.79 5.16 3.18
CA PHE A 222 5.08 6.59 3.09
C PHE A 222 5.44 7.03 1.67
N LYS A 223 6.28 6.28 0.95
CA LYS A 223 6.56 6.55 -0.47
C LYS A 223 5.29 6.61 -1.33
N ARG A 224 4.24 5.82 -1.02
CA ARG A 224 2.98 5.82 -1.80
C ARG A 224 2.18 7.07 -1.47
N MET A 225 2.08 7.40 -0.19
CA MET A 225 1.45 8.64 0.28
C MET A 225 2.11 9.86 -0.37
N LEU A 226 3.44 9.96 -0.32
CA LEU A 226 4.23 11.11 -0.81
C LEU A 226 4.10 11.37 -2.33
N ARG A 227 3.49 10.48 -3.12
CA ARG A 227 3.20 10.74 -4.54
C ARG A 227 2.13 11.82 -4.73
N LEU A 228 1.27 12.02 -3.74
CA LEU A 228 0.22 13.04 -3.77
C LEU A 228 0.82 14.41 -3.35
N PRO A 229 0.78 15.46 -4.18
CA PRO A 229 1.32 16.77 -3.82
C PRO A 229 0.69 17.38 -2.56
N ALA A 230 -0.58 17.06 -2.28
CA ALA A 230 -1.25 17.49 -1.04
C ALA A 230 -0.62 16.90 0.24
N MET A 231 0.22 15.86 0.16
CA MET A 231 0.97 15.33 1.31
C MET A 231 2.05 16.27 1.82
N VAL A 232 2.28 17.41 1.16
CA VAL A 232 3.23 18.42 1.63
C VAL A 232 3.01 18.81 3.10
N VAL A 233 1.76 18.81 3.57
CA VAL A 233 1.40 19.11 4.97
C VAL A 233 1.92 18.08 5.97
N MET A 234 2.13 16.84 5.53
CA MET A 234 2.65 15.75 6.35
C MET A 234 4.18 15.71 6.41
N VAL A 235 4.87 16.44 5.52
CA VAL A 235 6.34 16.41 5.40
C VAL A 235 7.05 16.75 6.70
N PRO A 236 6.66 17.78 7.48
CA PRO A 236 7.34 18.11 8.75
C PRO A 236 7.27 16.94 9.75
N THR A 237 6.08 16.42 10.00
CA THR A 237 5.86 15.34 10.97
C THR A 237 6.53 14.04 10.53
N LEU A 238 6.44 13.70 9.24
CA LEU A 238 7.11 12.53 8.69
C LEU A 238 8.64 12.66 8.79
N SER A 239 9.20 13.83 8.48
CA SER A 239 10.65 14.08 8.57
C SER A 239 11.15 13.91 10.00
N GLN A 240 10.43 14.45 10.98
CA GLN A 240 10.77 14.30 12.39
C GLN A 240 10.75 12.83 12.83
N MET A 241 9.74 12.07 12.43
CA MET A 241 9.65 10.64 12.74
C MET A 241 10.78 9.84 12.07
N LEU A 242 11.15 10.14 10.82
CA LEU A 242 12.28 9.50 10.15
C LEU A 242 13.60 9.75 10.89
N VAL A 243 13.85 11.00 11.31
CA VAL A 243 15.04 11.35 12.10
C VAL A 243 15.09 10.56 13.41
N GLN A 244 13.99 10.54 14.17
CA GLN A 244 13.92 9.86 15.46
C GLN A 244 14.10 8.34 15.31
N SER A 245 13.45 7.75 14.31
CA SER A 245 13.48 6.30 14.10
C SER A 245 14.85 5.84 13.58
N TYR A 246 15.46 6.60 12.67
CA TYR A 246 16.80 6.31 12.16
C TYR A 246 17.87 6.48 13.24
N ALA A 247 17.76 7.49 14.10
CA ALA A 247 18.67 7.66 15.23
C ALA A 247 18.57 6.52 16.26
N ALA A 248 17.38 5.92 16.43
CA ALA A 248 17.17 4.81 17.35
C ALA A 248 17.67 3.48 16.80
N VAL A 249 17.30 3.13 15.56
CA VAL A 249 17.73 1.92 14.86
C VAL A 249 18.00 2.27 13.39
N PRO A 250 19.28 2.52 13.02
CA PRO A 250 19.62 2.89 11.65
C PRO A 250 19.27 1.79 10.65
N GLN A 251 18.48 2.14 9.64
CA GLN A 251 18.13 1.28 8.51
C GLN A 251 18.04 2.11 7.22
N SER A 252 18.51 1.54 6.12
CA SER A 252 18.58 2.18 4.79
C SER A 252 17.20 2.66 4.28
N SER A 253 16.12 1.97 4.62
CA SER A 253 14.74 2.34 4.25
C SER A 253 14.33 3.75 4.70
N TYR A 254 14.84 4.24 5.83
CA TYR A 254 14.56 5.60 6.31
C TYR A 254 15.22 6.67 5.42
N LEU A 255 16.46 6.41 4.98
CA LEU A 255 17.19 7.28 4.03
C LEU A 255 16.48 7.28 2.67
N TYR A 256 16.06 6.11 2.19
CA TYR A 256 15.26 5.97 0.99
C TYR A 256 13.95 6.79 1.08
N CYS A 257 13.26 6.73 2.22
CA CYS A 257 12.04 7.50 2.45
C CYS A 257 12.31 9.01 2.46
N ALA A 258 13.39 9.46 3.11
CA ALA A 258 13.82 10.86 3.08
C ALA A 258 14.13 11.33 1.64
N ASN A 259 14.77 10.49 0.83
CA ASN A 259 15.02 10.75 -0.58
C ASN A 259 13.70 10.96 -1.36
N GLN A 260 12.64 10.19 -1.04
CA GLN A 260 11.32 10.41 -1.63
C GLN A 260 10.69 11.75 -1.20
N ILE A 261 10.91 12.22 0.03
CA ILE A 261 10.44 13.55 0.46
C ILE A 261 11.08 14.63 -0.42
N VAL A 262 12.40 14.62 -0.53
CA VAL A 262 13.13 15.62 -1.33
C VAL A 262 12.72 15.55 -2.80
N LYS A 263 12.61 14.34 -3.35
CA LYS A 263 12.19 14.12 -4.75
C LYS A 263 10.84 14.77 -5.07
N ASN A 264 9.86 14.68 -4.17
CA ASN A 264 8.50 15.16 -4.44
C ASN A 264 8.27 16.62 -4.01
N PHE A 265 9.02 17.14 -3.02
CA PHE A 265 8.70 18.43 -2.39
C PHE A 265 9.81 19.47 -2.41
N ALA A 266 11.06 19.14 -2.78
CA ALA A 266 12.15 20.13 -2.80
C ALA A 266 11.96 21.23 -3.86
N SER A 267 11.21 20.96 -4.93
CA SER A 267 10.96 21.91 -6.03
C SER A 267 9.53 22.45 -6.07
N SER A 268 8.73 22.22 -5.02
CA SER A 268 7.35 22.75 -4.97
C SER A 268 7.33 24.26 -4.74
N ALA A 269 6.21 24.93 -5.06
CA ALA A 269 6.03 26.36 -4.78
C ALA A 269 6.11 26.69 -3.28
N SER A 270 5.85 25.70 -2.41
CA SER A 270 5.98 25.77 -0.95
C SER A 270 7.37 25.37 -0.43
N SER A 271 8.33 25.09 -1.32
CA SER A 271 9.67 24.62 -0.94
C SER A 271 10.38 25.56 0.03
N ASN A 272 10.22 26.88 -0.12
CA ASN A 272 10.83 27.87 0.78
C ASN A 272 10.45 27.66 2.25
N ASP A 273 9.18 27.32 2.52
CA ASP A 273 8.72 27.06 3.89
C ASP A 273 9.22 25.71 4.42
N LEU A 274 9.57 24.78 3.51
CA LEU A 274 10.11 23.47 3.85
C LEU A 274 11.64 23.46 4.00
N ILE A 275 12.36 24.50 3.56
CA ILE A 275 13.83 24.55 3.63
C ILE A 275 14.34 24.21 5.04
N PRO A 276 13.82 24.81 6.14
CA PRO A 276 14.30 24.47 7.49
C PRO A 276 14.04 23.01 7.87
N VAL A 277 12.93 22.43 7.43
CA VAL A 277 12.57 21.03 7.67
C VAL A 277 13.53 20.10 6.92
N LEU A 278 13.78 20.40 5.64
CA LEU A 278 14.66 19.59 4.79
C LEU A 278 16.13 19.71 5.20
N ASP A 279 16.56 20.87 5.70
CA ASP A 279 17.88 21.09 6.28
C ASP A 279 18.08 20.28 7.56
N HIS A 280 17.11 20.35 8.48
CA HIS A 280 17.13 19.57 9.70
C HIS A 280 17.14 18.06 9.41
N LEU A 281 16.29 17.60 8.49
CA LEU A 281 16.24 16.21 8.05
C LEU A 281 17.62 15.75 7.53
N PHE A 282 18.22 16.51 6.60
CA PHE A 282 19.50 16.14 6.01
C PHE A 282 20.63 16.09 7.03
N THR A 283 20.69 17.12 7.89
CA THR A 283 21.74 17.25 8.90
C THR A 283 21.69 16.11 9.91
N GLN A 284 20.50 15.78 10.43
CA GLN A 284 20.35 14.74 11.44
C GLN A 284 20.59 13.33 10.88
N LEU A 285 20.09 13.05 9.67
CA LEU A 285 20.37 11.78 8.99
C LEU A 285 21.86 11.64 8.69
N SER A 286 22.52 12.70 8.20
CA SER A 286 23.96 12.70 7.94
C SER A 286 24.78 12.43 9.20
N HIS A 287 24.47 13.11 10.30
CA HIS A 287 25.15 12.89 11.58
C HIS A 287 25.03 11.44 12.05
N THR A 288 23.81 10.88 11.97
CA THR A 288 23.56 9.49 12.36
C THR A 288 24.31 8.53 11.45
N THR A 289 24.27 8.73 10.14
CA THR A 289 25.02 7.91 9.17
C THR A 289 26.52 7.98 9.44
N PHE A 290 27.11 9.16 9.65
CA PHE A 290 28.55 9.25 9.97
C PHE A 290 28.92 8.50 11.25
N THR A 291 28.03 8.51 12.25
CA THR A 291 28.23 7.73 13.47
C THR A 291 28.25 6.23 13.18
N VAL A 292 27.28 5.72 12.39
CA VAL A 292 27.22 4.32 11.96
C VAL A 292 28.47 3.93 11.16
N LEU A 293 28.84 4.73 10.17
CA LEU A 293 29.96 4.43 9.27
C LEU A 293 31.34 4.53 9.96
N SER A 294 31.45 5.35 11.01
CA SER A 294 32.67 5.41 11.84
C SER A 294 32.92 4.11 12.61
N GLN A 295 31.88 3.31 12.84
CA GLN A 295 31.98 2.02 13.52
C GLN A 295 32.36 0.91 12.53
N SER A 296 31.73 0.87 11.36
CA SER A 296 32.09 -0.02 10.27
C SER A 296 31.41 0.39 8.96
N LEU A 297 32.21 0.58 7.89
CA LEU A 297 31.71 0.79 6.53
C LEU A 297 31.25 -0.54 5.89
N VAL A 298 31.94 -1.64 6.22
CA VAL A 298 31.74 -2.95 5.57
C VAL A 298 30.44 -3.62 6.03
N ASP A 299 30.00 -3.34 7.26
CA ASP A 299 28.83 -3.99 7.84
C ASP A 299 27.49 -3.35 7.42
N HIS A 300 27.53 -2.17 6.77
CA HIS A 300 26.34 -1.39 6.41
C HIS A 300 26.36 -0.86 4.95
N PRO A 301 26.60 -1.71 3.93
CA PRO A 301 26.72 -1.27 2.54
C PRO A 301 25.43 -0.66 1.99
N ASP A 302 24.27 -1.13 2.45
CA ASP A 302 22.94 -0.63 2.06
C ASP A 302 22.69 0.80 2.58
N ILE A 303 23.14 1.10 3.81
CA ILE A 303 23.07 2.45 4.38
C ILE A 303 23.99 3.40 3.61
N VAL A 304 25.20 2.97 3.26
CA VAL A 304 26.14 3.78 2.45
C VAL A 304 25.51 4.12 1.11
N GLU A 305 24.99 3.14 0.39
CA GLU A 305 24.37 3.32 -0.93
C GLU A 305 23.18 4.30 -0.87
N GLU A 306 22.21 4.04 0.02
CA GLU A 306 21.03 4.90 0.15
C GLU A 306 21.38 6.32 0.65
N TYR A 307 22.41 6.47 1.49
CA TYR A 307 22.89 7.77 1.91
C TYR A 307 23.46 8.57 0.74
N PHE A 308 24.27 7.96 -0.12
CA PHE A 308 24.81 8.68 -1.29
C PHE A 308 23.74 9.00 -2.32
N TYR A 309 22.71 8.15 -2.49
CA TYR A 309 21.52 8.52 -3.29
C TYR A 309 20.78 9.73 -2.71
N LEU A 310 20.69 9.83 -1.37
CA LEU A 310 20.12 10.99 -0.69
C LEU A 310 20.97 12.24 -0.94
N VAL A 311 22.29 12.16 -0.75
CA VAL A 311 23.24 13.26 -1.00
C VAL A 311 23.13 13.76 -2.44
N GLU A 312 23.13 12.86 -3.44
CA GLU A 312 22.99 13.22 -4.86
C GLU A 312 21.66 13.98 -5.11
N ARG A 313 20.58 13.58 -4.43
CA ARG A 313 19.29 14.26 -4.50
C ARG A 313 19.38 15.68 -3.95
N TYR A 314 19.96 15.84 -2.75
CA TYR A 314 20.12 17.14 -2.11
C TYR A 314 21.03 18.07 -2.90
N VAL A 315 22.14 17.59 -3.46
CA VAL A 315 23.05 18.42 -4.27
C VAL A 315 22.33 18.98 -5.50
N ARG A 316 21.51 18.15 -6.17
CA ARG A 316 20.77 18.57 -7.37
C ARG A 316 19.60 19.50 -7.04
N SER A 317 18.88 19.23 -5.95
CA SER A 317 17.60 19.91 -5.65
C SER A 317 17.72 21.07 -4.68
N LEU A 318 18.70 21.04 -3.76
CA LEU A 318 18.88 21.99 -2.65
C LEU A 318 20.37 22.27 -2.40
N PRO A 319 21.13 22.74 -3.42
CA PRO A 319 22.59 22.86 -3.33
C PRO A 319 23.04 23.73 -2.13
N GLY A 320 22.28 24.80 -1.80
CA GLY A 320 22.57 25.67 -0.67
C GLY A 320 22.63 24.96 0.70
N LEU A 321 21.88 23.88 0.88
CA LEU A 321 21.89 23.08 2.12
C LEU A 321 23.04 22.08 2.18
N THR A 322 23.61 21.72 1.02
CA THR A 322 24.67 20.71 0.96
C THR A 322 26.07 21.27 1.24
N VAL A 323 26.32 22.53 0.86
CA VAL A 323 27.64 23.16 0.96
C VAL A 323 28.30 23.03 2.34
N PRO A 324 27.60 23.24 3.47
CA PRO A 324 28.21 23.13 4.79
C PRO A 324 28.67 21.71 5.17
N LEU A 325 28.03 20.69 4.61
CA LEU A 325 28.27 19.27 4.95
C LEU A 325 29.21 18.57 3.96
N LEU A 326 29.52 19.21 2.82
CA LEU A 326 30.42 18.65 1.79
C LEU A 326 31.77 18.14 2.34
N PRO A 327 32.48 18.84 3.24
CA PRO A 327 33.75 18.34 3.76
C PRO A 327 33.63 16.98 4.46
N SER A 328 32.59 16.80 5.29
CA SER A 328 32.35 15.55 6.02
C SER A 328 31.89 14.43 5.08
N ILE A 329 31.06 14.76 4.08
CA ILE A 329 30.60 13.80 3.06
C ILE A 329 31.79 13.28 2.23
N LEU A 330 32.68 14.19 1.82
CA LEU A 330 33.86 13.82 1.02
C LEU A 330 34.86 12.99 1.83
N GLN A 331 34.98 13.23 3.14
CA GLN A 331 35.84 12.42 4.02
C GLN A 331 35.37 10.96 4.09
N VAL A 332 34.06 10.71 4.17
CA VAL A 332 33.52 9.34 4.13
C VAL A 332 33.83 8.64 2.81
N HIS A 333 33.81 9.38 1.69
CA HIS A 333 34.15 8.84 0.37
C HIS A 333 35.66 8.52 0.22
N THR A 334 36.54 9.17 0.99
CA THR A 334 38.01 8.98 0.89
C THR A 334 38.58 7.88 1.78
N ILE A 335 37.79 7.22 2.64
CA ILE A 335 38.30 6.15 3.51
C ILE A 335 38.63 4.86 2.71
N ASP A 336 38.26 4.81 1.42
CA ASP A 336 38.54 3.68 0.51
C ASP A 336 39.87 3.76 -0.28
N TYR A 337 40.93 4.38 0.27
CA TYR A 337 42.28 4.25 -0.31
C TYR A 337 43.38 3.98 0.72
#